data_AF-A0A516V5W3-F1
#
_entry.id   AF-A0A516V5W3-F1
#
_cell.length_a   1.000
_cell.length_b   1.000
_cell.length_c   1.000
_cell.angle_alpha   90.00
_cell.angle_beta   90.00
_cell.angle_gamma   90.00
#
_symmetry.space_group_name_H-M   'P 1'
#
loop_
_entity.id
_entity.type
_entity.pdbx_description
1 polymer ?
#
loop_
_entity_poly.entity_id
_entity_poly.type
_entity_poly.pdbx_seq_one_letter_code
_entity_poly.pdbx_strand_id
1 'polypeptide(L)'
;MTDILLRDIDPALIERLNRVAAANGWKPDESLHSVLEHGLHALELAATLRLNDREENALQSAINAMEGVADDPGFALIGRVPAAQGA
;
A
#
# COMPACT_ATOMS: atom_id res chain seq x y z
N MET A 1 -0.02 21.86 23.91
CA MET A 1 0.15 21.78 22.45
C MET A 1 0.22 23.19 21.92
N THR A 2 1.24 23.49 21.12
CA THR A 2 1.42 24.78 20.45
C THR A 2 0.21 25.07 19.57
N ASP A 3 -0.24 26.32 19.54
CA ASP A 3 -1.34 26.73 18.67
C ASP A 3 -0.82 26.77 17.22
N ILE A 4 -1.40 25.96 16.33
CA ILE A 4 -1.00 25.87 14.92
C ILE A 4 -2.04 26.60 14.09
N LEU A 5 -1.67 27.77 13.57
CA LEU A 5 -2.51 28.52 12.64
C LEU A 5 -2.08 28.21 11.20
N LEU A 6 -2.89 27.44 10.47
CA LEU A 6 -2.74 27.33 9.01
C LEU A 6 -3.33 28.58 8.34
N ARG A 7 -2.48 29.29 7.59
CA ARG A 7 -2.89 30.41 6.73
C ARG A 7 -2.89 29.96 5.28
N ASP A 8 -3.76 30.58 4.49
CA ASP A 8 -3.83 30.42 3.03
C ASP A 8 -4.01 28.97 2.56
N ILE A 9 -4.74 28.17 3.35
CA ILE A 9 -5.07 26.80 2.99
C ILE A 9 -6.05 26.78 1.81
N ASP A 10 -5.77 25.92 0.82
CA ASP A 10 -6.64 25.69 -0.32
C ASP A 10 -8.06 25.29 0.16
N PRO A 11 -9.13 25.98 -0.29
CA PRO A 11 -10.51 25.62 0.04
C PRO A 11 -10.84 24.15 -0.24
N ALA A 12 -10.31 23.58 -1.32
CA ALA A 12 -10.52 22.17 -1.66
C ALA A 12 -9.89 21.23 -0.61
N LEU A 13 -8.79 21.64 0.03
CA LEU A 13 -8.16 20.88 1.10
C LEU A 13 -9.01 20.95 2.39
N ILE A 14 -9.58 22.11 2.72
CA ILE A 14 -10.53 22.25 3.83
C ILE A 14 -11.73 21.31 3.63
N GLU A 15 -12.32 21.30 2.44
CA GLU A 15 -13.45 20.42 2.15
C GLU A 15 -13.10 18.94 2.31
N ARG A 16 -11.90 18.54 1.85
CA ARG A 16 -11.40 17.17 2.01
C ARG A 16 -11.21 16.83 3.48
N LEU A 17 -10.61 17.72 4.26
CA LEU A 17 -10.42 17.55 5.71
C LEU A 17 -11.77 17.37 6.41
N ASN A 18 -12.76 18.21 6.09
CA ASN A 18 -14.11 18.10 6.64
C ASN A 18 -14.81 16.78 6.28
N ARG A 19 -14.65 16.31 5.03
CA ARG A 19 -15.20 15.00 4.62
C ARG A 19 -14.57 13.85 5.41
N VAL A 20 -13.26 13.87 5.60
CA VAL A 20 -12.54 12.86 6.38
C VAL A 20 -12.96 12.93 7.85
N ALA A 21 -13.06 14.12 8.43
CA ALA A 21 -13.51 14.32 9.81
C ALA A 21 -14.92 13.76 10.02
N ALA A 22 -15.86 14.09 9.12
CA ALA A 22 -17.25 13.61 9.17
C ALA A 22 -17.35 12.09 9.06
N ALA A 23 -16.56 11.47 8.18
CA ALA A 23 -16.54 10.02 8.01
C ALA A 23 -16.02 9.28 9.26
N ASN A 24 -15.15 9.90 10.04
CA ASN A 24 -14.55 9.32 11.24
C ASN A 24 -15.18 9.83 12.56
N GLY A 25 -16.18 10.72 12.48
CA GLY A 25 -16.81 11.32 13.66
C GLY A 25 -15.90 12.26 14.46
N TRP A 26 -14.85 12.80 13.84
CA TRP A 26 -13.89 13.69 14.51
C TRP A 26 -14.40 15.11 14.65
N LYS A 27 -14.06 15.77 15.76
CA LYS A 27 -14.25 17.22 15.87
C LYS A 27 -13.28 17.97 14.96
N PRO A 28 -13.58 19.22 14.57
CA PRO A 28 -12.69 20.00 13.70
C PRO A 28 -11.26 20.15 14.23
N ASP A 29 -11.10 20.39 15.53
CA ASP A 29 -9.81 20.51 16.21
C ASP A 29 -9.03 19.18 16.27
N GLU A 30 -9.74 18.08 16.52
CA GLU A 30 -9.18 16.72 16.52
C GLU A 30 -8.78 16.28 15.10
N SER A 31 -9.54 16.69 14.08
CA SER A 31 -9.37 16.24 12.70
C SER A 31 -8.02 16.62 12.09
N LEU A 32 -7.57 17.87 12.32
CA LEU A 32 -6.30 18.34 11.79
C LEU A 32 -5.14 17.61 12.45
N HIS A 33 -5.22 17.40 13.77
CA HIS A 33 -4.22 16.66 14.51
C HIS A 33 -4.09 15.23 13.98
N SER A 34 -5.22 14.51 13.88
CA SER A 34 -5.23 13.14 13.38
C SER A 34 -4.74 13.05 11.94
N VAL A 35 -5.14 13.98 11.05
CA VAL A 35 -4.66 13.95 9.66
C VAL A 35 -3.16 14.23 9.57
N LEU A 36 -2.62 15.14 10.38
CA LEU A 36 -1.18 15.41 10.41
C LEU A 36 -0.39 14.19 10.93
N GLU A 37 -0.87 13.53 11.97
CA GLU A 37 -0.26 12.32 12.52
C GLU A 37 -0.24 11.18 11.51
N HIS A 38 -1.38 10.89 10.87
CA HIS A 38 -1.46 9.88 9.81
C HIS A 38 -0.60 10.25 8.60
N GLY A 39 -0.56 11.53 8.22
CA GLY A 39 0.28 12.03 7.14
C GLY A 39 1.77 11.85 7.42
N LEU A 40 2.21 12.13 8.65
CA LEU A 40 3.58 11.93 9.09
C LEU A 40 3.95 10.45 9.01
N HIS A 41 3.12 9.57 9.58
CA HIS A 41 3.35 8.13 9.51
C HIS A 41 3.39 7.61 8.07
N ALA A 42 2.53 8.11 7.19
CA ALA A 42 2.56 7.71 5.77
C ALA A 42 3.87 8.12 5.09
N LEU A 43 4.41 9.31 5.39
CA LEU A 43 5.69 9.78 4.85
C LEU A 43 6.88 8.99 5.40
N GLU A 44 6.88 8.69 6.69
CA GLU A 44 7.90 7.85 7.33
C GLU A 44 7.87 6.44 6.75
N LEU A 45 6.68 5.85 6.61
CA LEU A 45 6.53 4.53 6.01
C LEU A 45 6.97 4.53 4.55
N ALA A 46 6.63 5.55 3.75
CA ALA A 46 7.09 5.66 2.37
C ALA A 46 8.61 5.77 2.26
N ALA A 47 9.27 6.44 3.22
CA ALA A 47 10.73 6.48 3.30
C ALA A 47 11.33 5.11 3.65
N THR A 48 10.61 4.30 4.43
CA THR A 48 11.06 2.99 4.92
C THR A 48 10.72 1.84 3.96
N LEU A 49 9.66 1.98 3.15
CA LEU A 49 9.21 1.02 2.13
C LEU A 49 10.09 1.00 0.88
N ARG A 50 11.19 1.75 0.87
CA ARG A 50 12.19 1.61 -0.18
C ARG A 50 12.97 0.34 0.12
N LEU A 51 12.85 -0.65 -0.76
CA LEU A 51 13.74 -1.80 -0.74
C LEU A 51 15.18 -1.29 -0.70
N ASN A 52 15.98 -1.80 0.23
CA ASN A 52 17.41 -1.55 0.16
C ASN A 52 18.01 -2.31 -1.04
N ASP A 53 19.24 -1.97 -1.43
CA ASP A 53 19.88 -2.57 -2.61
C ASP A 53 19.86 -4.11 -2.58
N ARG A 54 19.98 -4.74 -1.40
CA ARG A 54 19.93 -6.20 -1.28
C ARG A 54 18.54 -6.74 -1.55
N GLU A 55 17.51 -6.12 -1.00
CA GLU A 55 16.11 -6.51 -1.17
C GLU A 55 15.64 -6.27 -2.61
N GLU A 56 16.04 -5.15 -3.22
CA GLU A 56 15.76 -4.83 -4.62
C GLU A 56 16.40 -5.86 -5.55
N ASN A 57 17.68 -6.18 -5.35
CA ASN A 57 18.38 -7.21 -6.13
C ASN A 57 17.75 -8.61 -5.94
N ALA A 58 17.36 -8.96 -4.72
CA ALA A 58 16.70 -10.23 -4.44
C ALA A 58 15.34 -10.33 -5.13
N LEU A 59 14.53 -9.26 -5.06
CA LEU A 59 13.22 -9.20 -5.72
C LEU A 59 13.37 -9.26 -7.24
N GLN A 60 14.31 -8.49 -7.81
CA GLN A 60 14.58 -8.49 -9.25
C GLN A 60 15.04 -9.86 -9.74
N SER A 61 15.92 -10.53 -8.98
CA SER A 61 16.36 -11.89 -9.30
C SER A 61 15.19 -12.89 -9.28
N ALA A 62 14.26 -12.75 -8.34
CA ALA A 62 13.09 -13.62 -8.25
C ALA A 62 12.13 -13.40 -9.44
N ILE A 63 11.89 -12.14 -9.81
CA ILE A 63 11.07 -11.78 -10.99
C ILE A 63 11.68 -12.36 -12.26
N ASN A 64 12.97 -12.14 -12.49
CA ASN A 64 13.66 -12.69 -13.67
C ASN A 64 13.59 -14.22 -13.74
N ALA A 65 13.68 -14.89 -12.58
CA ALA A 65 13.52 -16.34 -12.51
C ALA A 65 12.09 -16.79 -12.85
N MET A 66 11.07 -16.04 -12.43
CA MET A 66 9.66 -16.32 -12.75
C MET A 66 9.35 -16.06 -14.23
N GLU A 67 9.88 -14.99 -14.83
CA GLU A 67 9.70 -14.69 -16.25
C GLU A 67 10.37 -15.73 -17.18
N GLY A 68 11.44 -16.36 -16.69
CA GLY A 68 12.12 -17.45 -17.40
C GLY A 68 11.38 -18.79 -17.36
N VAL A 69 10.28 -18.90 -16.59
CA VAL A 69 9.46 -20.12 -16.56
C VAL A 69 8.71 -20.22 -17.88
N ALA A 70 8.98 -21.28 -18.63
CA ALA A 70 8.25 -21.56 -19.87
C ALA A 70 6.75 -21.66 -19.57
N ASP A 71 5.94 -21.05 -20.43
CA ASP A 71 4.48 -21.11 -20.36
C ASP A 71 4.03 -22.52 -20.82
N ASP A 72 4.26 -23.50 -19.94
CA ASP A 72 3.97 -24.91 -20.17
C ASP A 72 2.60 -25.24 -19.56
N PRO A 73 1.59 -25.55 -20.42
CA PRO A 73 0.25 -25.95 -19.96
C PRO A 73 0.26 -27.13 -18.99
N GLY A 74 1.33 -27.93 -18.99
CA GLY A 74 1.55 -29.06 -18.08
C GLY A 74 1.68 -28.66 -16.61
N PHE A 75 2.23 -27.49 -16.28
CA PHE A 75 2.34 -27.05 -14.88
C PHE A 75 0.97 -26.79 -14.25
N ALA A 76 0.02 -26.24 -15.01
CA ALA A 76 -1.37 -26.03 -14.58
C ALA A 76 -2.18 -27.35 -14.44
N LEU A 77 -1.60 -28.48 -14.87
CA LEU A 77 -2.19 -29.81 -14.82
C LEU A 77 -1.59 -30.71 -13.72
N ILE A 78 -0.52 -30.28 -13.05
CA ILE A 78 0.04 -30.99 -11.89
C ILE A 78 -1.02 -31.00 -10.78
N GLY A 79 -1.56 -32.20 -10.50
CA GLY A 79 -2.68 -32.42 -9.56
C GLY A 79 -4.06 -32.62 -10.20
N ARG A 80 -4.19 -32.49 -11.54
CA ARG A 80 -5.44 -32.71 -12.29
C ARG A 80 -5.46 -33.99 -13.13
N VAL A 81 -4.42 -34.82 -13.09
CA VAL A 81 -4.43 -36.11 -13.78
C VAL A 81 -5.49 -37.00 -13.11
N PRO A 82 -6.61 -37.36 -13.78
CA PRO A 82 -7.53 -38.32 -13.21
C PRO A 82 -6.78 -39.63 -13.05
N ALA A 83 -6.85 -40.23 -11.86
CA ALA A 83 -6.34 -41.57 -11.63
C ALA A 83 -6.85 -42.46 -12.78
N ALA A 84 -5.93 -43.02 -13.56
CA ALA A 84 -6.26 -43.95 -14.62
C ALA A 84 -7.14 -45.04 -13.99
N GLN A 85 -8.42 -45.06 -14.35
CA GLN A 85 -9.35 -46.08 -13.91
C GLN A 85 -8.84 -47.40 -14.50
N GLY A 86 -8.20 -48.19 -13.66
CA GLY A 86 -7.74 -49.53 -13.99
C GLY A 86 -8.93 -50.40 -14.39
N ALA A 87 -8.76 -51.06 -15.54
CA ALA A 87 -9.63 -52.10 -16.08
C ALA A 87 -9.61 -53.38 -15.23
#